data_AF-A0A819U476-F1
#
_entry.id   AF-A0A819U476-F1
#
_cell.length_a   1.000
_cell.length_b   1.000
_cell.length_c   1.000
_cell.angle_alpha   90.00
_cell.angle_beta   90.00
_cell.angle_gamma   90.00
#
_symmetry.space_group_name_H-M   'P 1'
#
loop_
_entity.id
_entity.type
_entity.pdbx_description
1 polymer ?
#
loop_
_entity_poly.entity_id
_entity_poly.type
_entity_poly.pdbx_seq_one_letter_code
_entity_poly.pdbx_strand_id
1 'polypeptide(L)'
;MVQDVDVSKNLMDEYQIYCTNKYLKSIVDFSAMVLSSNSWPFSPLPNVILPIELQEAFDNFKDFYTHHHCGRKLILLYQYSKGELQICFTKQKYTLQVSTYEMIVLLLFNEKLN
;
A
#
# COMPACT_ATOMS: atom_id res chain seq x y z
N MET A 1 -13.16 -12.31 -9.78
CA MET A 1 -12.43 -11.23 -10.47
C MET A 1 -13.16 -9.89 -10.39
N VAL A 2 -14.23 -9.61 -11.16
CA VAL A 2 -14.90 -8.28 -11.13
C VAL A 2 -15.53 -7.97 -9.76
N GLN A 3 -16.17 -8.95 -9.13
CA GLN A 3 -16.75 -8.81 -7.79
C GLN A 3 -15.71 -8.39 -6.73
N ASP A 4 -14.44 -8.82 -6.87
CA ASP A 4 -13.38 -8.45 -5.93
C ASP A 4 -13.11 -6.94 -5.98
N VAL A 5 -13.27 -6.31 -7.15
CA VAL A 5 -13.06 -4.86 -7.33
C VAL A 5 -14.11 -4.06 -6.58
N ASP A 6 -15.38 -4.45 -6.69
CA ASP A 6 -16.48 -3.73 -6.02
C ASP A 6 -16.44 -3.94 -4.51
N VAL A 7 -16.15 -5.17 -4.06
CA VAL A 7 -15.96 -5.47 -2.63
C VAL A 7 -14.78 -4.67 -2.06
N SER A 8 -13.69 -4.52 -2.83
CA SER A 8 -12.53 -3.74 -2.40
C SER A 8 -12.84 -2.26 -2.19
N LYS A 9 -13.71 -1.66 -3.01
CA LYS A 9 -14.11 -0.25 -2.83
C LYS A 9 -14.84 -0.04 -1.52
N ASN A 10 -15.86 -0.86 -1.24
CA ASN A 10 -16.61 -0.78 0.01
C ASN A 10 -15.70 -1.00 1.23
N LEU A 11 -14.77 -1.95 1.14
CA LEU A 11 -13.79 -2.22 2.19
C LEU A 11 -12.86 -1.02 2.45
N MET A 12 -12.48 -0.30 1.40
CA MET A 12 -11.68 0.92 1.55
C MET A 12 -12.47 2.06 2.19
N ASP A 13 -13.76 2.20 1.90
CA ASP A 13 -14.62 3.18 2.59
C ASP A 13 -14.72 2.87 4.09
N GLU A 14 -14.90 1.59 4.45
CA GLU A 14 -14.88 1.12 5.83
C GLU A 14 -13.52 1.40 6.51
N TYR A 15 -12.42 1.18 5.78
CA TYR A 15 -11.07 1.47 6.29
C TYR A 15 -10.89 2.96 6.60
N GLN A 16 -11.37 3.87 5.74
CA GLN A 16 -11.28 5.31 5.99
C GLN A 16 -12.06 5.74 7.24
N ILE A 17 -13.24 5.15 7.46
CA ILE A 17 -14.03 5.35 8.68
C ILE A 17 -13.26 4.83 9.90
N TYR A 18 -12.66 3.64 9.81
CA TYR A 18 -11.83 3.07 10.87
C TYR A 18 -10.63 3.98 11.23
N CYS A 19 -9.91 4.48 10.23
CA CYS A 19 -8.79 5.40 10.43
C CYS A 19 -9.23 6.70 11.13
N THR A 20 -10.38 7.24 10.71
CA THR A 20 -10.96 8.45 11.31
C THR A 20 -11.31 8.23 12.79
N ASN A 21 -11.99 7.12 13.10
CA ASN A 21 -12.42 6.79 14.46
C ASN A 21 -11.26 6.50 15.42
N LYS A 22 -10.18 5.91 14.91
CA LYS A 22 -8.96 5.64 15.70
C LYS A 22 -7.95 6.79 15.69
N TYR A 23 -8.24 7.89 15.00
CA TYR A 23 -7.30 8.99 14.78
C TYR A 23 -5.95 8.53 14.22
N LEU A 24 -5.97 7.51 13.35
CA LEU A 24 -4.76 6.98 12.71
C LEU A 24 -4.28 7.98 11.66
N LYS A 25 -3.11 8.58 11.91
CA LYS A 25 -2.43 9.42 10.93
C LYS A 25 -1.36 8.58 10.24
N SER A 26 -1.57 8.27 8.97
CA SER A 26 -0.50 7.72 8.12
C SER A 26 0.27 8.87 7.47
N ILE A 27 1.57 8.66 7.27
CA ILE A 27 2.45 9.57 6.54
C ILE A 27 2.13 9.53 5.03
N VAL A 28 1.58 8.41 4.56
CA VAL A 28 1.25 8.18 3.14
C VAL A 28 -0.26 8.02 2.97
N ASP A 29 -0.78 8.52 1.85
CA ASP A 29 -2.13 8.18 1.42
C ASP A 29 -2.14 6.74 0.90
N PHE A 30 -3.05 5.92 1.42
CA PHE A 30 -3.07 4.48 1.20
C PHE A 30 -4.42 4.02 0.66
N SER A 31 -4.36 3.23 -0.40
CA SER A 31 -5.51 2.52 -0.95
C SER A 31 -5.12 1.12 -1.38
N ALA A 32 -6.03 0.17 -1.18
CA ALA A 32 -5.81 -1.24 -1.49
C ALA A 32 -6.94 -1.82 -2.34
N MET A 33 -6.58 -2.81 -3.15
CA MET A 33 -7.52 -3.71 -3.81
C MET A 33 -7.27 -5.12 -3.29
N VAL A 34 -8.28 -5.70 -2.63
CA VAL A 34 -8.19 -7.03 -2.05
C VAL A 34 -8.74 -8.05 -3.04
N LEU A 35 -7.87 -8.96 -3.46
CA LEU A 35 -8.16 -9.96 -4.48
C LEU A 35 -8.23 -11.36 -3.85
N SER A 36 -9.14 -12.20 -4.35
CA SER A 36 -9.24 -13.58 -3.91
C SER A 36 -8.18 -14.47 -4.60
N SER A 37 -7.36 -15.19 -3.82
CA SER A 37 -6.28 -16.05 -4.35
C SER A 37 -6.73 -17.11 -5.36
N ASN A 38 -7.98 -17.52 -5.28
CA ASN A 38 -8.54 -18.57 -6.13
C ASN A 38 -9.08 -18.04 -7.46
N SER A 39 -9.17 -16.72 -7.61
CA SER A 39 -9.73 -16.06 -8.80
C SER A 39 -8.69 -15.43 -9.72
N TRP A 40 -7.44 -15.31 -9.28
CA TRP A 40 -6.40 -14.56 -9.99
C TRP A 40 -5.09 -15.36 -10.10
N PRO A 41 -4.42 -15.35 -11.26
CA PRO A 41 -3.13 -16.01 -11.41
C PRO A 41 -2.02 -15.14 -10.81
N PHE A 42 -1.51 -15.54 -9.63
CA PHE A 42 -0.41 -14.84 -8.98
C PHE A 42 0.93 -15.54 -9.20
N SER A 43 1.94 -14.76 -9.60
CA SER A 43 3.32 -15.21 -9.68
C SER A 43 4.00 -15.16 -8.30
N PRO A 44 5.02 -16.00 -8.05
CA PRO A 44 5.85 -15.90 -6.85
C PRO A 44 6.42 -14.48 -6.69
N LEU A 45 6.35 -13.95 -5.46
CA LEU A 45 6.89 -12.65 -5.12
C LEU A 45 8.38 -12.75 -4.80
N PRO A 46 9.21 -11.79 -5.24
CA PRO A 46 10.57 -11.66 -4.73
C PRO A 46 10.55 -11.22 -3.26
N ASN A 47 11.62 -11.56 -2.54
CA ASN A 47 11.84 -11.02 -1.19
C ASN A 47 12.19 -9.54 -1.29
N VAL A 48 11.34 -8.69 -0.70
CA VAL A 48 11.49 -7.24 -0.72
C VAL A 48 11.25 -6.69 0.68
N ILE A 49 12.09 -5.74 1.07
CA ILE A 49 11.97 -4.98 2.31
C ILE A 49 11.28 -3.67 1.95
N LEU A 50 10.11 -3.42 2.55
CA LEU A 50 9.41 -2.15 2.39
C LEU A 50 10.08 -1.07 3.24
N PRO A 51 10.24 0.16 2.71
CA PRO A 51 10.47 1.36 3.50
C PRO A 51 9.43 1.50 4.60
N ILE A 52 9.85 2.07 5.73
CA ILE A 52 9.05 2.11 6.95
C ILE A 52 7.70 2.78 6.74
N GLU A 53 7.65 3.84 5.93
CA GLU A 53 6.43 4.61 5.65
C GLU A 53 5.37 3.76 4.92
N LEU A 54 5.80 2.90 4.01
CA LEU A 54 4.92 1.99 3.27
C LEU A 54 4.50 0.80 4.13
N GLN A 55 5.43 0.30 4.95
CA GLN A 55 5.18 -0.81 5.86
C GLN A 55 4.13 -0.44 6.91
N GLU A 56 4.25 0.73 7.54
CA GLU A 56 3.28 1.24 8.52
C GLU A 56 1.88 1.40 7.92
N ALA A 57 1.77 1.93 6.70
CA ALA A 57 0.50 2.07 6.02
C ALA A 57 -0.16 0.70 5.74
N PHE A 58 0.63 -0.26 5.28
CA PHE A 58 0.14 -1.62 5.03
C PHE A 58 -0.23 -2.34 6.33
N ASP A 59 0.54 -2.19 7.41
CA ASP A 59 0.25 -2.84 8.69
C ASP A 59 -1.04 -2.29 9.32
N ASN A 60 -1.28 -0.97 9.25
CA ASN A 60 -2.56 -0.38 9.68
C ASN A 60 -3.76 -0.98 8.93
N PHE A 61 -3.64 -1.14 7.61
CA PHE A 61 -4.67 -1.79 6.81
C PHE A 61 -4.83 -3.27 7.14
N LYS A 62 -3.73 -3.98 7.38
CA LYS A 62 -3.72 -5.39 7.73
C LYS A 62 -4.40 -5.64 9.08
N ASP A 63 -4.16 -4.77 10.05
CA ASP A 63 -4.83 -4.83 11.35
C ASP A 63 -6.33 -4.63 11.20
N PHE A 64 -6.75 -3.60 10.46
CA PHE A 64 -8.15 -3.39 10.10
C PHE A 64 -8.76 -4.64 9.45
N TYR A 65 -8.11 -5.18 8.42
CA TYR A 65 -8.62 -6.34 7.67
C TYR A 65 -8.74 -7.59 8.55
N THR A 66 -7.77 -7.83 9.42
CA THR A 66 -7.75 -9.02 10.30
C THR A 66 -8.89 -9.00 11.32
N HIS A 67 -9.25 -7.81 11.82
CA HIS A 67 -10.41 -7.65 12.71
C HIS A 67 -11.74 -7.92 11.99
N HIS A 68 -11.87 -7.53 10.71
CA HIS A 68 -13.08 -7.75 9.92
C HIS A 68 -13.18 -9.15 9.30
N HIS A 69 -12.04 -9.77 9.00
CA HIS A 69 -11.95 -11.04 8.28
C HIS A 69 -11.00 -12.02 8.98
N CYS A 70 -11.47 -12.55 10.11
CA CYS A 70 -10.72 -13.54 10.88
C CYS A 70 -10.40 -14.80 10.03
N GLY A 71 -9.18 -15.32 10.20
CA GLY A 71 -8.70 -16.52 9.51
C GLY A 71 -8.20 -16.30 8.07
N ARG A 72 -8.15 -15.06 7.58
CA ARG A 72 -7.56 -14.72 6.28
C ARG A 72 -6.17 -14.10 6.45
N LYS A 73 -5.29 -14.37 5.48
CA LYS A 73 -3.94 -13.79 5.41
C LYS A 73 -3.84 -12.88 4.20
N LEU A 74 -3.47 -11.62 4.42
CA LEU A 74 -3.12 -10.70 3.34
C LEU A 74 -1.67 -10.90 2.89
N ILE A 75 -1.47 -10.81 1.58
CA ILE A 75 -0.16 -10.78 0.93
C ILE A 75 -0.15 -9.54 0.03
N LEU A 76 0.78 -8.63 0.28
CA LEU A 76 0.93 -7.43 -0.56
C LEU A 76 1.63 -7.79 -1.86
N LEU A 77 0.99 -7.48 -3.00
CA LEU A 77 1.49 -7.82 -4.33
C LEU A 77 2.22 -6.62 -4.96
N TYR A 78 3.47 -6.39 -4.57
CA TYR A 78 4.26 -5.22 -4.99
C TYR A 78 4.33 -5.03 -6.52
N GLN A 79 4.39 -6.12 -7.28
CA GLN A 79 4.44 -6.11 -8.75
C GLN A 79 3.19 -5.51 -9.43
N TYR A 80 2.07 -5.42 -8.71
CA TYR A 80 0.83 -4.82 -9.19
C TYR A 80 0.49 -3.52 -8.46
N SER A 81 1.38 -3.07 -7.58
CA SER A 81 1.23 -1.86 -6.79
C SER A 81 2.03 -0.71 -7.42
N LYS A 82 1.52 0.50 -7.22
CA LYS A 82 2.14 1.75 -7.68
C LYS A 82 1.86 2.85 -6.66
N GLY A 83 2.67 3.89 -6.68
CA GLY A 83 2.53 5.04 -5.80
C GLY A 83 2.93 6.33 -6.49
N GLU A 84 2.80 7.42 -5.75
CA GLU A 84 3.22 8.75 -6.18
C GLU A 84 4.30 9.27 -5.23
N LEU A 85 5.38 9.79 -5.81
CA LEU A 85 6.46 10.44 -5.07
C LEU A 85 6.55 11.91 -5.46
N GLN A 86 6.70 12.79 -4.47
CA GLN A 86 6.96 14.21 -4.72
C GLN A 86 8.47 14.50 -4.68
N ILE A 87 8.98 15.12 -5.75
CA ILE A 87 10.37 15.58 -5.82
C ILE A 87 10.48 16.93 -5.10
N CYS A 88 11.36 16.98 -4.09
CA CYS A 88 11.55 18.16 -3.24
C CYS A 88 12.89 18.88 -3.45
N PHE A 89 13.82 18.35 -4.26
CA PHE A 89 15.14 18.96 -4.47
C PHE A 89 15.20 19.94 -5.66
N THR A 90 14.14 20.05 -6.45
CA THR A 90 14.03 20.97 -7.58
C THR A 90 13.22 22.21 -7.21
N LYS A 91 13.49 23.35 -7.88
CA LYS A 91 12.68 24.58 -7.68
C LYS A 91 11.20 24.36 -8.01
N GLN A 92 10.94 23.57 -9.05
CA GLN A 92 9.61 23.15 -9.43
C GLN A 92 9.25 21.87 -8.67
N LYS A 93 8.01 21.77 -8.18
CA LYS A 93 7.48 20.53 -7.60
C LYS A 93 7.05 19.59 -8.73
N TYR A 94 7.60 18.38 -8.74
CA TYR A 94 7.19 17.31 -9.65
C TYR A 94 6.61 16.15 -8.85
N THR A 95 5.59 15.50 -9.40
CA THR A 95 5.02 14.25 -8.88
C THR A 95 5.33 13.14 -9.87
N LEU A 96 5.97 12.07 -9.39
CA LEU A 96 6.28 10.89 -10.18
C LEU A 96 5.31 9.77 -9.84
N GLN A 97 4.63 9.22 -10.84
CA GLN A 97 3.93 7.96 -10.69
C GLN A 97 4.90 6.82 -10.98
N VAL A 98 5.14 5.97 -9.99
CA VAL A 98 6.15 4.92 -10.04
C VAL A 98 5.56 3.60 -9.58
N SER A 99 6.10 2.48 -10.07
CA SER A 99 5.82 1.18 -9.46
C SER A 99 6.31 1.14 -8.02
N THR A 100 5.75 0.25 -7.19
CA THR A 100 6.22 0.12 -5.81
C THR A 100 7.69 -0.31 -5.75
N TYR A 101 8.19 -1.10 -6.71
CA TYR A 101 9.62 -1.44 -6.76
C TYR A 101 10.51 -0.22 -7.01
N GLU A 102 10.16 0.64 -7.97
CA GLU A 102 10.89 1.88 -8.22
C GLU A 102 10.82 2.81 -7.01
N MET A 103 9.66 2.92 -6.36
CA MET A 103 9.49 3.72 -5.16
C MET A 103 10.41 3.28 -4.03
N ILE A 104 10.52 1.97 -3.79
CA ILE A 104 11.43 1.40 -2.78
C ILE A 104 12.86 1.81 -3.07
N VAL A 105 13.32 1.66 -4.32
CA VAL A 105 14.68 2.02 -4.71
C VAL A 105 14.94 3.52 -4.54
N LEU A 106 14.00 4.38 -4.97
CA LEU A 106 14.16 5.83 -4.89
C LEU A 106 14.20 6.33 -3.44
N LEU A 107 13.40 5.74 -2.55
CA LEU A 107 13.38 6.13 -1.13
C LEU A 107 14.70 5.84 -0.42
N LEU A 108 15.49 4.85 -0.86
CA LEU A 108 16.83 4.59 -0.31
C LEU A 108 17.80 5.77 -0.50
N PHE A 109 17.58 6.63 -1.49
CA PHE A 109 18.42 7.81 -1.72
C PHE A 109 18.05 9.01 -0.85
N ASN A 110 17.00 8.92 -0.04
CA ASN A 110 16.63 9.97 0.92
C ASN A 110 17.45 9.87 2.22
N GLU A 111 18.00 8.69 2.51
CA GLU A 111 18.95 8.54 3.61
C GLU A 111 20.26 9.24 3.22
N LYS A 112 20.66 10.24 4.00
CA LYS A 112 21.94 10.94 3.77
C LYS A 112 23.06 9.90 3.75
N LEU A 113 23.91 9.94 2.73
CA LEU A 113 25.32 9.57 2.92
C LEU A 113 25.82 10.46 4.06
N ASN A 114 26.01 9.87 5.23
CA ASN A 114 26.61 10.55 6.38
C ASN A 114 27.95 11.19 6.01
#